data_AF-A0A932LLL7-F1
#
_entry.id   AF-A0A932LLL7-F1
#
_cell.length_a   1.000
_cell.length_b   1.000
_cell.length_c   1.000
_cell.angle_alpha   90.00
_cell.angle_beta   90.00
_cell.angle_gamma   90.00
#
_symmetry.space_group_name_H-M   'P 1'
#
loop_
_entity.id
_entity.type
_entity.pdbx_description
1 polymer ?
#
loop_
_entity_poly.entity_id
_entity_poly.type
_entity_poly.pdbx_seq_one_letter_code
_entity_poly.pdbx_strand_id
1 'polypeptide(L)'
;MTGLALATTLGVAIFSTGAQSYREAYEHSQKTGAPLVLLVGAEWCPACKTMQSASMPQVARRGLLSRVAFTYVNVDRQRDLARKVMQGGSIPQLIMYRQTAKGWERTQLTGSQSADSVAQFINRGLATTSTVKSEEGQTVRPVSHPAP
;
A
#
# COMPACT_ATOMS: atom_id res chain seq x y z
N MET A 1 12.80 -50.82 -28.07
CA MET A 1 13.03 -50.37 -26.69
C MET A 1 13.72 -49.01 -26.74
N THR A 2 12.95 -47.91 -26.72
CA THR A 2 13.49 -46.55 -26.70
C THR A 2 12.78 -45.81 -25.57
N GLY A 3 13.51 -45.60 -24.48
CA GLY A 3 13.01 -45.09 -23.21
C GLY A 3 12.74 -43.59 -23.26
N LEU A 4 11.57 -43.20 -22.75
CA LEU A 4 11.22 -41.83 -22.42
C LEU A 4 11.85 -41.47 -21.07
N ALA A 5 12.86 -40.61 -21.07
CA ALA A 5 13.34 -39.97 -19.85
C ALA A 5 12.48 -38.72 -19.60
N LEU A 6 11.51 -38.82 -18.67
CA LEU A 6 10.75 -37.69 -18.16
C LEU A 6 11.63 -36.92 -17.16
N ALA A 7 12.17 -35.77 -17.57
CA ALA A 7 12.82 -34.83 -16.66
C ALA A 7 11.75 -33.95 -15.99
N THR A 8 11.32 -34.32 -14.79
CA THR A 8 10.48 -33.45 -13.95
C THR A 8 11.34 -32.34 -13.35
N THR A 9 11.30 -31.15 -13.95
CA THR A 9 11.87 -29.95 -13.33
C THR A 9 11.00 -29.53 -12.15
N LEU A 10 11.55 -29.70 -10.95
CA LEU A 10 10.94 -29.28 -9.68
C LEU A 10 10.92 -27.74 -9.64
N GLY A 11 9.76 -27.14 -9.90
CA GLY A 11 9.56 -25.70 -9.78
C GLY A 11 9.64 -25.28 -8.32
N VAL A 12 10.74 -24.64 -7.91
CA VAL A 12 10.86 -24.00 -6.60
C VAL A 12 9.96 -22.77 -6.60
N ALA A 13 8.75 -22.92 -6.06
CA ALA A 13 7.89 -21.78 -5.76
C ALA A 13 8.48 -21.07 -4.54
N ILE A 14 9.20 -19.97 -4.78
CA ILE A 14 9.65 -19.06 -3.73
C ILE A 14 8.40 -18.30 -3.26
N PHE A 15 7.67 -18.90 -2.33
CA PHE A 15 6.63 -18.19 -1.60
C PHE A 15 7.33 -17.23 -0.63
N SER A 16 7.39 -15.96 -1.01
CA SER A 16 7.82 -14.88 -0.12
C SER A 16 6.82 -14.76 1.04
N THR A 17 7.19 -15.33 2.19
CA THR A 17 6.42 -15.23 3.42
C THR A 17 6.74 -13.91 4.12
N GLY A 18 5.75 -13.02 4.24
CA GLY A 18 5.75 -11.92 5.21
C GLY A 18 5.83 -10.52 4.61
N ALA A 19 4.74 -9.76 4.77
CA ALA A 19 4.54 -8.37 4.32
C ALA A 19 4.78 -8.16 2.81
N GLN A 20 3.69 -7.95 2.06
CA GLN A 20 3.77 -7.59 0.64
C GLN A 20 4.75 -6.44 0.47
N SER A 21 5.77 -6.61 -0.37
CA SER A 21 6.80 -5.61 -0.55
C SER A 21 6.21 -4.34 -1.18
N TYR A 22 6.89 -3.21 -1.04
CA TYR A 22 6.46 -1.96 -1.69
C TYR A 22 6.20 -2.14 -3.18
N ARG A 23 7.14 -2.80 -3.88
CA ARG A 23 7.03 -3.08 -5.31
C ARG A 23 5.79 -3.92 -5.64
N GLU A 24 5.52 -4.98 -4.89
CA GLU A 24 4.33 -5.82 -5.13
C GLU A 24 3.03 -5.04 -4.91
N ALA A 25 2.96 -4.21 -3.87
CA ALA A 25 1.80 -3.35 -3.63
C ALA A 25 1.63 -2.28 -4.70
N TYR A 26 2.72 -1.64 -5.11
CA TYR A 26 2.70 -0.68 -6.20
C TYR A 26 2.26 -1.33 -7.52
N GLU A 27 2.83 -2.48 -7.90
CA GLU A 27 2.41 -3.21 -9.09
C GLU A 27 0.95 -3.65 -9.02
N HIS A 28 0.48 -4.13 -7.87
CA HIS A 28 -0.93 -4.49 -7.69
C HIS A 28 -1.84 -3.27 -7.87
N SER A 29 -1.47 -2.13 -7.29
CA SER A 29 -2.19 -0.86 -7.47
C SER A 29 -2.26 -0.46 -8.94
N GLN A 30 -1.15 -0.54 -9.67
CA GLN A 30 -1.07 -0.22 -11.10
C GLN A 30 -1.93 -1.16 -11.96
N LYS A 31 -1.91 -2.46 -11.66
CA LYS A 31 -2.64 -3.49 -12.42
C LYS A 31 -4.16 -3.43 -12.19
N THR A 32 -4.59 -3.06 -10.98
CA THR A 32 -6.01 -3.14 -10.58
C THR A 32 -6.71 -1.79 -10.47
N GLY A 33 -5.96 -0.70 -10.41
CA GLY A 33 -6.47 0.63 -10.06
C GLY A 33 -6.81 0.78 -8.57
N ALA A 34 -6.55 -0.22 -7.73
CA ALA A 34 -6.78 -0.12 -6.29
C ALA A 34 -5.84 0.93 -5.68
N PRO A 35 -6.31 1.76 -4.71
CA PRO A 35 -5.44 2.68 -3.99
C PRO A 35 -4.25 1.97 -3.34
N LEU A 36 -3.06 2.57 -3.42
CA LEU A 36 -1.86 2.11 -2.71
C LEU A 36 -1.82 2.74 -1.31
N VAL A 37 -1.83 1.92 -0.27
CA VAL A 37 -1.77 2.35 1.13
C VAL A 37 -0.49 1.88 1.78
N LEU A 38 0.28 2.83 2.31
CA LEU A 38 1.55 2.59 3.00
C LEU A 38 1.37 2.89 4.49
N LEU A 39 1.74 1.96 5.36
CA LEU A 39 2.02 2.29 6.76
C LEU A 39 3.53 2.45 6.91
N VAL A 40 3.99 3.67 7.20
CA VAL A 40 5.40 3.96 7.43
C VAL A 40 5.70 4.01 8.92
N GLY A 41 6.74 3.31 9.38
CA GLY A 41 7.13 3.32 10.79
C GLY A 41 8.49 2.69 11.07
N ALA A 42 8.74 2.37 12.34
CA ALA A 42 9.96 1.71 12.80
C ALA A 42 9.66 0.69 13.91
N GLU A 43 10.60 -0.22 14.18
CA GLU A 43 10.49 -1.22 15.26
C GLU A 43 10.64 -0.60 16.65
N TRP A 44 11.51 0.41 16.78
CA TRP A 44 11.73 1.13 18.03
C TRP A 44 10.57 2.08 18.39
N CYS A 45 9.69 2.39 17.45
CA CYS A 45 8.61 3.36 17.60
C CYS A 45 7.38 2.73 18.30
N PRO A 46 7.04 3.12 19.54
CA PRO A 46 5.93 2.51 20.28
C PRO A 46 4.57 2.73 19.61
N ALA A 47 4.29 3.95 19.14
CA ALA A 47 3.05 4.27 18.44
C ALA A 47 2.88 3.44 17.14
N CYS A 48 3.99 3.20 16.43
CA CYS A 48 4.00 2.38 15.23
C CYS A 48 3.66 0.91 15.55
N LYS A 49 4.18 0.38 16.66
CA LYS A 49 3.85 -0.97 17.14
C LYS A 49 2.39 -1.07 17.53
N THR A 50 1.85 -0.11 18.28
CA THR A 50 0.43 -0.07 18.66
C THR A 50 -0.48 -0.07 17.43
N MET A 51 -0.18 0.74 16.42
CA MET A 51 -0.98 0.72 15.18
C MET A 51 -0.92 -0.64 14.49
N GLN A 52 0.26 -1.26 14.38
CA GLN A 52 0.43 -2.57 13.74
C GLN A 52 -0.23 -3.72 14.51
N SER A 53 -0.24 -3.69 15.84
CA SER A 53 -0.78 -4.77 16.67
C SER A 53 -2.26 -4.61 17.03
N ALA A 54 -2.78 -3.38 17.06
CA ALA A 54 -4.16 -3.10 17.46
C ALA A 54 -5.02 -2.56 16.31
N SER A 55 -4.63 -1.43 15.72
CA SER A 55 -5.47 -0.72 14.74
C SER A 55 -5.56 -1.45 13.40
N MET A 56 -4.43 -1.78 12.79
CA MET A 56 -4.39 -2.42 11.47
C MET A 56 -5.04 -3.80 11.42
N PRO A 57 -4.88 -4.70 12.43
CA PRO A 57 -5.58 -5.98 12.44
C PRO A 57 -7.10 -5.84 12.52
N GLN A 58 -7.62 -4.82 13.22
CA GLN A 58 -9.06 -4.53 13.22
C GLN A 58 -9.54 -4.08 11.84
N VAL A 59 -8.78 -3.23 11.16
CA VAL A 59 -9.06 -2.77 9.79
C VAL A 59 -9.03 -3.95 8.81
N ALA A 60 -8.08 -4.87 8.98
CA ALA A 60 -7.99 -6.10 8.20
C ALA A 60 -9.21 -7.01 8.41
N ARG A 61 -9.63 -7.23 9.66
CA ARG A 61 -10.85 -8.01 9.99
C ARG A 61 -12.13 -7.42 9.42
N ARG A 62 -12.18 -6.10 9.21
CA ARG A 62 -13.28 -5.41 8.52
C ARG A 62 -13.24 -5.56 6.99
N GLY A 63 -12.26 -6.27 6.44
CA GLY A 63 -12.10 -6.47 5.00
C GLY A 63 -11.66 -5.23 4.22
N LEU A 64 -11.17 -4.18 4.91
CA LEU A 64 -10.78 -2.95 4.22
C LEU A 64 -9.41 -3.06 3.55
N LEU A 65 -8.47 -3.81 4.16
CA LEU A 65 -7.14 -3.97 3.57
C LEU A 65 -7.14 -4.82 2.30
N SER A 66 -8.15 -5.67 2.08
CA SER A 66 -8.28 -6.43 0.83
C SER A 66 -8.83 -5.60 -0.34
N ARG A 67 -9.24 -4.36 -0.09
CA ARG A 67 -9.77 -3.42 -1.11
C ARG A 67 -8.71 -2.42 -1.60
N VAL A 68 -7.51 -2.49 -1.04
CA VAL A 68 -6.39 -1.59 -1.34
C VAL A 68 -5.12 -2.42 -1.52
N ALA A 69 -4.15 -1.87 -2.23
CA ALA A 69 -2.81 -2.44 -2.24
C ALA A 69 -2.08 -1.97 -0.98
N PHE A 70 -1.91 -2.82 0.03
CA PHE A 70 -1.34 -2.44 1.32
C PHE A 70 0.10 -2.94 1.50
N THR A 71 0.96 -2.12 2.10
CA THR A 71 2.31 -2.52 2.52
C THR A 71 2.80 -1.70 3.73
N TYR A 72 3.81 -2.24 4.43
CA TYR A 72 4.52 -1.57 5.51
C TYR A 72 5.92 -1.15 5.06
N VAL A 73 6.28 0.11 5.32
CA VAL A 73 7.60 0.67 5.04
C VAL A 73 8.32 0.96 6.35
N ASN A 74 9.43 0.26 6.56
CA ASN A 74 10.29 0.47 7.74
C ASN A 74 11.34 1.55 7.42
N VAL A 75 11.36 2.64 8.19
CA VAL A 75 12.25 3.78 7.93
C VAL A 75 13.74 3.47 8.09
N ASP A 76 14.09 2.50 8.94
CA ASP A 76 15.49 2.12 9.19
C ASP A 76 16.01 1.17 8.12
N ARG A 77 15.16 0.24 7.65
CA ARG A 77 15.50 -0.79 6.65
C ARG A 77 15.32 -0.33 5.21
N GLN A 78 14.39 0.61 4.97
CA GLN A 78 14.01 1.10 3.64
C GLN A 78 14.19 2.62 3.55
N ARG A 79 15.35 3.13 3.99
CA ARG A 79 15.62 4.57 4.17
C ARG A 79 15.31 5.41 2.93
N ASP A 80 15.72 4.96 1.75
CA ASP A 80 15.56 5.72 0.51
C ASP A 80 14.10 5.81 0.11
N LEU A 81 13.37 4.70 0.23
CA LEU A 81 11.93 4.68 -0.01
C LEU A 81 11.20 5.56 1.00
N ALA A 82 11.53 5.44 2.29
CA ALA A 82 10.94 6.26 3.34
C ALA A 82 11.12 7.77 3.07
N ARG A 83 12.33 8.21 2.67
CA ARG A 83 12.59 9.61 2.30
C ARG A 83 11.75 10.09 1.12
N LYS A 84 11.43 9.20 0.17
CA LYS A 84 10.62 9.55 -1.01
C LYS A 84 9.12 9.62 -0.69
N VAL A 85 8.60 8.72 0.15
CA VAL A 85 7.15 8.59 0.38
C VAL A 85 6.65 9.43 1.55
N MET A 86 7.49 9.63 2.58
CA MET A 86 7.10 10.42 3.75
C MET A 86 7.02 11.91 3.42
N GLN A 87 6.11 12.60 4.10
CA GLN A 87 6.11 14.06 4.17
C GLN A 87 6.12 14.47 5.65
N GLY A 88 7.03 15.36 6.02
CA GLY A 88 7.37 15.65 7.42
C GLY A 88 8.25 14.57 8.05
N GLY A 89 8.66 14.79 9.30
CA GLY A 89 9.65 13.94 10.00
C GLY A 89 9.07 12.89 10.97
N SER A 90 7.77 12.94 11.26
CA SER A 90 7.18 12.11 12.32
C SER A 90 6.63 10.79 11.79
N ILE A 91 6.81 9.71 12.55
CA ILE A 91 6.19 8.40 12.37
C ILE A 91 5.26 8.06 13.55
N PRO A 92 4.23 7.19 13.37
CA PRO A 92 3.83 6.53 12.12
C PRO A 92 3.18 7.49 11.12
N GLN A 93 3.24 7.15 9.83
CA GLN A 93 2.45 7.80 8.78
C GLN A 93 1.62 6.74 8.05
N LEU A 94 0.32 6.99 7.89
CA LEU A 94 -0.52 6.21 6.98
C LEU A 94 -0.75 7.04 5.72
N ILE A 95 -0.20 6.59 4.60
CA ILE A 95 -0.20 7.34 3.34
C ILE A 95 -1.05 6.57 2.34
N MET A 96 -1.86 7.27 1.57
CA MET A 96 -2.59 6.70 0.45
C MET A 96 -2.25 7.45 -0.84
N TYR A 97 -1.95 6.68 -1.87
CA TYR A 97 -1.86 7.15 -3.24
C TYR A 97 -3.06 6.61 -4.03
N ARG A 98 -3.71 7.49 -4.78
CA ARG A 98 -4.84 7.16 -5.64
C ARG A 98 -4.56 7.64 -7.05
N GLN A 99 -4.85 6.81 -8.03
CA GLN A 99 -4.85 7.24 -9.41
C GLN A 99 -6.16 7.97 -9.70
N THR A 100 -6.05 9.15 -10.30
CA THR A 100 -7.18 9.97 -10.76
C THR A 100 -6.98 10.31 -12.24
N ALA A 101 -8.01 10.86 -12.90
CA ALA A 101 -7.89 11.36 -14.27
C ALA A 101 -6.81 12.45 -14.42
N LYS A 102 -6.49 13.16 -13.33
CA LYS A 102 -5.47 14.22 -13.30
C LYS A 102 -4.08 13.70 -12.89
N GLY A 103 -3.92 12.39 -12.75
CA GLY A 103 -2.71 11.77 -12.23
C GLY A 103 -2.85 11.32 -10.78
N TRP A 104 -1.73 11.24 -10.07
CA TRP A 104 -1.71 10.66 -8.73
C TRP A 104 -2.08 11.70 -7.67
N GLU A 105 -3.02 11.33 -6.81
CA GLU A 105 -3.37 12.09 -5.62
C GLU A 105 -2.84 11.39 -4.38
N ARG A 106 -2.28 12.17 -3.45
CA ARG A 106 -1.70 11.66 -2.20
C ARG A 106 -2.42 12.27 -1.01
N THR A 107 -2.81 11.43 -0.07
CA THR A 107 -3.35 11.84 1.24
C THR A 107 -2.61 11.11 2.36
N GLN A 108 -2.59 11.68 3.57
CA GLN A 108 -1.93 11.04 4.72
C GLN A 108 -2.62 11.32 6.05
N LEU A 109 -2.38 10.42 7.01
CA LEU A 109 -2.52 10.64 8.44
C LEU A 109 -1.13 10.53 9.10
N THR A 110 -0.86 11.38 10.08
CA THR A 110 0.41 11.36 10.84
C THR A 110 0.12 11.09 12.31
N GLY A 111 0.99 10.33 12.97
CA GLY A 111 0.86 9.94 14.36
C GLY A 111 -0.05 8.73 14.56
N SER A 112 -0.22 8.33 15.83
CA SER A 112 -1.03 7.17 16.18
C SER A 112 -2.49 7.37 15.76
N GLN A 113 -3.10 6.34 15.15
CA GLN A 113 -4.49 6.36 14.70
C GLN A 113 -5.26 5.16 15.25
N SER A 114 -6.53 5.39 15.60
CA SER A 114 -7.48 4.32 15.94
C SER A 114 -7.90 3.54 14.69
N ALA A 115 -8.41 2.32 14.87
CA ALA A 115 -8.94 1.51 13.77
C ALA A 115 -10.06 2.24 13.00
N ASP A 116 -10.90 3.00 13.69
CA ASP A 116 -12.00 3.77 13.07
C ASP A 116 -11.48 4.92 12.23
N SER A 117 -10.48 5.67 12.70
CA SER A 117 -9.83 6.73 11.92
C SER A 117 -9.20 6.17 10.65
N VAL A 118 -8.49 5.04 10.76
CA VAL A 118 -7.90 4.34 9.60
C VAL A 118 -9.00 3.87 8.64
N ALA A 119 -10.07 3.28 9.16
CA ALA A 119 -11.19 2.80 8.33
C ALA A 119 -11.87 3.94 7.57
N GLN A 120 -12.13 5.07 8.23
CA GLN A 120 -12.70 6.27 7.59
C GLN A 120 -11.76 6.86 6.55
N PHE A 121 -10.45 6.86 6.80
CA PHE A 121 -9.44 7.29 5.83
C PHE A 121 -9.47 6.41 4.58
N ILE A 122 -9.48 5.08 4.74
CA ILE A 122 -9.56 4.14 3.61
C ILE A 122 -10.87 4.29 2.84
N ASN A 123 -12.01 4.33 3.54
CA ASN A 123 -13.32 4.42 2.90
C ASN A 123 -13.50 5.72 2.11
N ARG A 124 -13.02 6.86 2.63
CA ARG A 124 -13.03 8.12 1.87
C ARG A 124 -12.21 8.03 0.59
N GLY A 125 -11.01 7.45 0.67
CA GLY A 125 -10.17 7.24 -0.49
C GLY A 125 -10.82 6.34 -1.54
N LEU A 126 -11.44 5.25 -1.11
CA LEU A 126 -12.16 4.32 -2.00
C LEU A 126 -13.39 4.95 -2.65
N ALA A 127 -14.17 5.74 -1.91
CA ALA A 127 -15.35 6.42 -2.46
C ALA A 127 -14.99 7.37 -3.61
N THR A 128 -13.90 8.13 -3.47
CA THR A 128 -13.43 9.05 -4.50
C THR A 128 -12.81 8.33 -5.72
N THR A 129 -12.19 7.15 -5.54
CA THR A 129 -11.68 6.35 -6.66
C THR A 129 -12.81 5.80 -7.54
N SER A 130 -13.94 5.39 -6.95
CA SER A 130 -15.10 4.90 -7.71
C SER A 130 -15.75 5.96 -8.61
N THR A 131 -15.64 7.25 -8.26
CA THR A 131 -16.22 8.36 -9.04
C THR A 131 -15.43 8.64 -10.32
N VAL A 132 -14.10 8.54 -10.27
CA VAL A 132 -13.22 8.85 -11.41
C VAL A 132 -13.37 7.86 -12.57
N LYS A 133 -13.72 6.59 -12.29
CA LYS A 133 -13.94 5.58 -13.34
C LYS A 133 -15.14 5.91 -14.26
N SER A 134 -15.95 6.91 -13.91
CA SER A 134 -17.19 7.25 -14.62
C SER A 134 -17.13 8.58 -15.41
N GLU A 135 -16.04 9.36 -15.31
CA GLU A 135 -15.97 10.74 -15.84
C GLU A 135 -14.70 11.00 -16.68
N GLU A 136 -14.34 10.08 -17.57
CA GLU A 136 -13.19 10.23 -18.47
C GLU A 136 -13.47 11.28 -19.57
N GLY A 137 -13.15 12.55 -19.28
CA GLY A 137 -13.36 13.63 -20.25
C GLY A 137 -12.97 15.06 -19.86
N GLN A 138 -11.94 15.34 -19.05
CA GLN A 138 -11.32 16.69 -19.07
C GLN A 138 -9.93 16.80 -18.43
N THR A 139 -8.99 17.32 -19.21
CA THR A 139 -7.55 17.49 -18.95
C THR A 139 -7.24 18.48 -17.83
N VAL A 140 -6.55 18.06 -16.76
CA VAL A 140 -5.85 18.97 -15.82
C VAL A 140 -4.55 18.32 -15.30
N ARG A 141 -3.54 19.18 -15.12
CA ARG A 141 -2.09 18.96 -14.85
C ARG A 141 -1.75 18.05 -13.63
N PRO A 142 -0.57 17.38 -13.62
CA PRO A 142 -0.28 16.25 -12.73
C PRO A 142 0.25 16.62 -11.34
N VAL A 143 -0.07 15.76 -10.35
CA VAL A 143 0.52 15.71 -9.00
C VAL A 143 1.19 14.34 -8.77
N SER A 144 2.17 14.35 -7.84
CA SER A 144 3.29 13.45 -7.60
C SER A 144 2.99 11.95 -7.69
N HIS A 145 3.67 11.30 -8.65
CA HIS A 145 3.71 9.86 -8.83
C HIS A 145 4.33 9.15 -7.59
N PRO A 146 3.81 7.98 -7.17
CA PRO A 146 4.51 7.13 -6.22
C PRO A 146 5.87 6.75 -6.82
N ALA A 147 6.95 6.92 -6.07
CA ALA A 147 8.28 6.63 -6.61
C ALA A 147 8.43 5.12 -6.89
N PRO A 148 8.97 4.71 -8.05
CA PRO A 148 9.28 3.31 -8.30
C PRO A 148 10.34 2.76 -7.35
#